data_AF-A0A9N9IX33-F1
#
_entry.id   AF-A0A9N9IX33-F1
#
_cell.length_a   1.000
_cell.length_b   1.000
_cell.length_c   1.000
_cell.angle_alpha   90.00
_cell.angle_beta   90.00
_cell.angle_gamma   90.00
#
_symmetry.space_group_name_H-M   'P 1'
#
loop_
_entity.id
_entity.type
_entity.pdbx_description
1 polymer ?
#
loop_
_entity_poly.entity_id
_entity_poly.type
_entity_poly.pdbx_seq_one_letter_code
_entity_poly.pdbx_strand_id
1 'polypeptide(L)'
;MNNQQDKQSICNENSQSSSDNEGTKDFGTCVKCQQPNTGHKWCKPYNVKRFEYEQKDLTSGDKDVDEFIREIQVNANESKEFIEYISYDKFKEVEKVADGGFGIVFKAIWKEGYIE
;
A
#
# COMPACT_ATOMS: atom_id res chain seq x y z
N MET A 1 16.01 -9.71 16.52
CA MET A 1 15.60 -9.67 17.93
C MET A 1 14.11 -9.41 17.94
N ASN A 2 13.33 -10.46 18.21
CA ASN A 2 11.87 -10.44 18.18
C ASN A 2 11.37 -9.90 19.51
N ASN A 3 10.62 -8.80 19.52
CA ASN A 3 9.80 -8.50 20.69
C ASN A 3 8.32 -8.48 20.31
N GLN A 4 7.58 -9.31 21.02
CA GLN A 4 6.15 -9.58 20.86
C GLN A 4 5.29 -8.40 21.35
N GLN A 5 5.92 -7.31 21.80
CA GLN A 5 5.32 -6.05 22.24
C GLN A 5 5.04 -5.04 21.11
N ASP A 6 5.62 -5.20 19.91
CA ASP A 6 5.39 -4.26 18.80
C ASP A 6 4.08 -4.54 18.02
N LYS A 7 3.40 -5.65 18.33
CA LYS A 7 2.16 -6.07 17.65
C LYS A 7 0.89 -5.38 18.16
N GLN A 8 0.97 -4.60 19.24
CA GLN A 8 -0.19 -3.98 19.90
C GLN A 8 -0.32 -2.46 19.70
N SER A 9 0.53 -1.83 18.88
CA SER A 9 0.47 -0.37 18.58
C SER A 9 0.02 -0.04 17.14
N ILE A 10 -0.24 -1.06 16.30
CA ILE A 10 -0.29 -0.88 14.83
C ILE A 10 -1.54 -0.13 14.34
N CYS A 11 -2.67 -0.13 15.07
CA CYS A 11 -3.91 0.52 14.60
C CYS A 11 -4.26 1.84 15.29
N ASN A 12 -3.41 2.36 16.18
CA ASN A 12 -3.64 3.68 16.79
C ASN A 12 -2.96 4.78 15.98
N GLU A 13 -3.73 5.42 15.12
CA GLU A 13 -3.93 6.88 15.03
C GLU A 13 -4.76 7.22 13.77
N ASN A 14 -5.71 8.15 13.95
CA ASN A 14 -6.53 8.84 12.94
C ASN A 14 -7.55 8.04 12.13
N SER A 15 -8.64 7.66 12.79
CA SER A 15 -9.96 7.64 12.14
C SER A 15 -10.56 9.04 12.21
N GLN A 16 -10.17 9.96 11.32
CA GLN A 16 -11.07 11.08 11.03
C GLN A 16 -12.25 10.50 10.26
N SER A 17 -13.33 10.23 10.98
CA SER A 17 -14.63 9.94 10.41
C SER A 17 -15.09 11.20 9.66
N SER A 18 -14.95 11.21 8.33
CA SER A 18 -15.78 12.09 7.51
C SER A 18 -17.22 11.61 7.68
N SER A 19 -18.01 12.42 8.38
CA SER A 19 -19.42 12.17 8.67
C SER A 19 -20.25 12.35 7.41
N ASP A 20 -20.33 11.31 6.58
CA ASP A 20 -21.35 11.21 5.55
C ASP A 20 -22.31 10.08 5.93
N ASN A 21 -23.57 10.46 6.13
CA ASN A 21 -24.67 9.56 6.44
C ASN A 21 -24.95 8.63 5.25
N GLU A 22 -24.18 7.56 5.12
CA GLU A 22 -24.52 6.37 4.35
C GLU A 22 -24.49 5.18 5.29
N GLY A 23 -25.54 4.34 5.27
CA GLY A 23 -25.71 3.22 6.18
C GLY A 23 -24.41 2.44 6.36
N THR A 24 -24.02 2.22 7.62
CA THR A 24 -22.72 1.62 7.99
C THR A 24 -22.56 0.27 7.29
N LYS A 25 -21.80 0.24 6.20
CA LYS A 25 -21.43 -1.00 5.52
C LYS A 25 -20.56 -1.81 6.48
N ASP A 26 -21.05 -2.98 6.89
CA ASP A 26 -20.28 -3.89 7.73
C ASP A 26 -19.27 -4.67 6.87
N PHE A 27 -18.00 -4.30 6.98
CA PHE A 27 -16.89 -4.98 6.31
C PHE A 27 -16.21 -6.02 7.22
N GLY A 28 -16.82 -6.34 8.35
CA GLY A 28 -16.27 -7.19 9.38
C GLY A 28 -15.09 -6.56 10.12
N THR A 29 -14.36 -7.41 10.83
CA THR A 29 -13.28 -6.99 11.71
C THR A 29 -11.91 -7.33 11.12
N CYS A 30 -10.94 -6.45 11.34
CA CYS A 30 -9.54 -6.70 11.00
C CYS A 30 -8.98 -7.84 11.84
N VAL A 31 -8.44 -8.89 11.20
CA VAL A 31 -7.82 -10.03 11.89
C VAL A 31 -6.52 -9.69 12.61
N LYS A 32 -5.90 -8.55 12.28
CA LYS A 32 -4.60 -8.11 12.83
C LYS A 32 -4.75 -7.27 14.09
N CYS A 33 -5.76 -6.39 14.15
CA CYS A 33 -5.93 -5.48 15.28
C CYS A 33 -7.35 -5.40 15.86
N GLN A 34 -8.28 -6.25 15.40
CA GLN A 34 -9.63 -6.39 15.94
C GLN A 34 -10.50 -5.12 15.86
N GLN A 35 -10.08 -4.12 15.08
CA GLN A 35 -10.86 -2.93 14.76
C GLN A 35 -11.76 -3.18 13.54
N PRO A 36 -12.86 -2.41 13.35
CA PRO A 36 -13.66 -2.46 12.15
C PRO A 36 -12.81 -2.23 10.89
N ASN A 37 -13.05 -3.02 9.85
CA ASN A 37 -12.47 -2.78 8.54
C ASN A 37 -13.09 -1.52 7.92
N THR A 38 -12.29 -0.76 7.18
CA THR A 38 -12.76 0.42 6.43
C THR A 38 -13.23 0.06 5.02
N GLY A 39 -12.91 -1.16 4.56
CA GLY A 39 -13.35 -1.73 3.28
C GLY A 39 -13.30 -3.25 3.30
N HIS A 40 -13.78 -3.91 2.24
CA HIS A 40 -13.79 -5.38 2.16
C HIS A 40 -12.38 -5.97 2.29
N LYS A 41 -12.11 -6.68 3.39
CA LYS A 41 -10.77 -7.19 3.77
C LYS A 41 -9.69 -6.09 3.89
N TRP A 42 -10.07 -4.84 4.15
CA TRP A 42 -9.15 -3.70 4.25
C TRP A 42 -9.25 -3.01 5.61
N CYS A 43 -8.11 -2.89 6.29
CA CYS A 43 -7.99 -2.15 7.53
C CYS A 43 -7.01 -1.00 7.31
N LYS A 44 -7.53 0.21 7.05
CA LYS A 44 -6.71 1.38 6.72
C LYS A 44 -5.61 1.65 7.76
N PRO A 45 -5.87 1.72 9.09
CA PRO A 45 -4.81 1.98 10.06
C PRO A 45 -3.70 0.92 10.05
N TYR A 46 -4.06 -0.36 9.90
CA TYR A 46 -3.09 -1.44 9.81
C TYR A 46 -2.24 -1.35 8.54
N ASN A 47 -2.91 -1.14 7.41
CA ASN A 47 -2.27 -1.13 6.10
C ASN A 47 -1.33 0.07 5.94
N VAL A 48 -1.74 1.28 6.35
CA VAL A 48 -0.85 2.46 6.32
C VAL A 48 0.45 2.20 7.07
N LYS A 49 0.38 1.71 8.31
CA LYS A 49 1.61 1.42 9.09
C LYS A 49 2.42 0.26 8.51
N ARG A 50 1.77 -0.77 7.97
CA ARG A 50 2.44 -1.88 7.28
C ARG A 50 3.27 -1.35 6.12
N PHE A 51 2.69 -0.47 5.30
CA PHE A 51 3.36 0.05 4.12
C PHE A 51 4.45 1.07 4.46
N GLU A 52 4.25 1.93 5.46
CA GLU A 52 5.33 2.79 5.97
C GLU A 52 6.56 1.98 6.41
N TYR A 53 6.35 0.80 7.01
CA TYR A 53 7.44 -0.10 7.39
C TYR A 53 8.07 -0.80 6.18
N GLU A 54 7.26 -1.38 5.29
CA GLU A 54 7.74 -2.11 4.10
C GLU A 54 8.42 -1.18 3.07
N GLN A 55 8.03 0.09 3.02
CA GLN A 55 8.54 1.10 2.07
C GLN A 55 9.59 2.04 2.68
N LYS A 56 9.96 1.87 3.96
CA LYS A 56 10.86 2.78 4.67
C LYS A 56 12.18 3.05 3.93
N ASP A 57 12.69 2.04 3.23
CA ASP A 57 13.96 2.08 2.51
C ASP A 57 13.77 2.12 0.97
N LEU A 58 12.52 2.19 0.47
CA LEU A 58 12.21 2.30 -0.95
C LEU A 58 12.13 3.79 -1.35
N THR A 59 12.86 4.15 -2.40
CA THR A 59 12.77 5.46 -3.04
C THR A 59 12.89 5.29 -4.54
N SER A 60 12.09 6.03 -5.30
CA SER A 60 12.24 6.13 -6.74
C SER A 60 13.43 6.97 -7.18
N GLY A 61 14.09 7.64 -6.24
CA GLY A 61 15.10 8.67 -6.51
C GLY A 61 14.50 10.04 -6.84
N ASP A 62 13.17 10.12 -6.94
CA ASP A 62 12.41 11.36 -7.15
C ASP A 62 11.47 11.60 -5.95
N LYS A 63 11.69 12.71 -5.25
CA LYS A 63 10.95 13.02 -4.03
C LYS A 63 9.47 13.32 -4.28
N ASP A 64 9.15 13.91 -5.43
CA ASP A 64 7.78 14.28 -5.77
C ASP A 64 6.96 13.02 -6.08
N VAL A 65 7.59 12.06 -6.77
CA VAL A 65 7.00 10.73 -7.01
C VAL A 65 6.81 9.96 -5.71
N ASP A 66 7.82 9.95 -4.84
CA ASP A 66 7.76 9.25 -3.55
C ASP A 66 6.67 9.83 -2.64
N GLU A 67 6.52 11.16 -2.59
CA GLU A 67 5.47 11.85 -1.83
C GLU A 67 4.08 11.53 -2.39
N PHE A 68 3.91 11.58 -3.72
CA PHE A 68 2.65 11.23 -4.38
C PHE A 68 2.21 9.79 -4.08
N ILE A 69 3.13 8.83 -4.14
CA ILE A 69 2.84 7.43 -3.79
C ILE A 69 2.39 7.33 -2.33
N ARG A 70 3.14 7.93 -1.40
CA ARG A 70 2.80 7.92 0.03
C ARG A 70 1.41 8.51 0.29
N GLU A 71 1.07 9.63 -0.34
CA GLU A 71 -0.25 10.26 -0.20
C GLU A 71 -1.38 9.34 -0.63
N ILE A 72 -1.23 8.60 -1.73
CA ILE A 72 -2.23 7.63 -2.20
C ILE A 72 -2.35 6.48 -1.21
N GLN A 73 -1.23 5.92 -0.74
CA GLN A 73 -1.22 4.80 0.19
C GLN A 73 -1.86 5.14 1.55
N VAL A 74 -1.60 6.34 2.07
CA VAL A 74 -2.20 6.84 3.33
C VAL A 74 -3.71 7.04 3.18
N ASN A 75 -4.16 7.48 2.01
CA ASN A 75 -5.57 7.84 1.78
C ASN A 75 -6.45 6.67 1.31
N ALA A 76 -5.87 5.57 0.82
CA ALA A 76 -6.59 4.41 0.32
C ALA A 76 -7.57 3.82 1.35
N ASN A 77 -8.85 3.77 0.98
CA ASN A 77 -9.94 3.24 1.81
C ASN A 77 -10.22 1.76 1.53
N GLU A 78 -9.69 1.24 0.43
CA GLU A 78 -9.79 -0.16 0.01
C GLU A 78 -8.56 -0.56 -0.82
N SER A 79 -8.35 -1.87 -1.00
CA SER A 79 -7.16 -2.39 -1.68
C SER A 79 -7.01 -1.95 -3.13
N LYS A 80 -8.12 -1.64 -3.83
CA LYS A 80 -8.08 -1.18 -5.22
C LYS A 80 -7.59 0.27 -5.38
N GLU A 81 -7.62 1.06 -4.31
CA GLU A 81 -7.14 2.45 -4.31
C GLU A 81 -5.65 2.53 -3.96
N PHE A 82 -5.08 1.43 -3.48
CA PHE A 82 -3.69 1.35 -3.08
C PHE A 82 -2.76 1.17 -4.29
N ILE A 83 -1.64 1.90 -4.30
CA ILE A 83 -0.57 1.75 -5.28
C ILE A 83 0.61 1.05 -4.63
N GLU A 84 1.01 -0.09 -5.19
CA GLU A 84 2.23 -0.78 -4.81
C GLU A 84 3.42 -0.26 -5.63
N TYR A 85 4.41 0.32 -4.95
CA TYR A 85 5.67 0.70 -5.60
C TYR A 85 6.61 -0.50 -5.69
N ILE A 86 7.05 -0.81 -6.92
CA ILE A 86 8.00 -1.88 -7.21
C ILE A 86 9.30 -1.27 -7.72
N SER A 87 10.38 -1.44 -6.96
CA SER A 87 11.71 -1.03 -7.40
C SER A 87 12.18 -1.85 -8.61
N TYR A 88 12.94 -1.21 -9.50
CA TYR A 88 13.39 -1.80 -10.77
C TYR A 88 14.22 -3.08 -10.57
N ASP A 89 14.99 -3.16 -9.48
CA ASP A 89 15.83 -4.32 -9.13
C ASP A 89 15.04 -5.59 -8.77
N LYS A 90 13.74 -5.47 -8.51
CA LYS A 90 12.84 -6.61 -8.28
C LYS A 90 12.39 -7.32 -9.56
N PHE A 91 12.66 -6.71 -10.72
CA PHE A 91 12.34 -7.29 -12.02
C PHE A 91 13.52 -8.09 -12.60
N LYS A 92 13.21 -9.21 -13.27
CA LYS A 92 14.17 -10.01 -14.02
C LYS A 92 13.77 -10.11 -15.49
N GLU A 93 14.74 -10.49 -16.33
CA GLU A 93 14.51 -10.72 -17.76
C GLU A 93 13.84 -9.50 -18.41
N VAL A 94 14.38 -8.31 -18.14
CA VAL A 94 13.84 -7.05 -18.64
C VAL A 94 14.20 -6.90 -20.12
N GLU A 95 13.18 -6.93 -20.97
CA GLU A 95 13.30 -6.88 -22.43
C GLU A 95 12.53 -5.66 -22.97
N LYS A 96 13.15 -4.90 -23.89
CA LYS A 96 12.47 -3.81 -24.59
C LYS A 96 11.51 -4.39 -25.64
N VAL A 97 10.25 -3.99 -25.57
CA VAL A 97 9.18 -4.47 -26.47
C VAL A 97 8.86 -3.46 -27.56
N ALA A 98 8.87 -2.16 -27.22
CA ALA A 98 8.54 -1.11 -28.16
C ALA A 98 9.21 0.22 -27.78
N ASP A 99 9.33 1.09 -28.78
CA ASP A 99 9.77 2.47 -28.65
C ASP A 99 8.80 3.35 -29.43
N GLY A 100 8.31 4.41 -28.81
CA GLY A 100 7.37 5.34 -29.42
C GLY A 100 7.55 6.76 -28.90
N GLY A 101 6.82 7.70 -29.48
CA GLY A 101 6.96 9.13 -29.13
C GLY A 101 6.66 9.48 -27.66
N PHE A 102 5.99 8.59 -26.92
CA PHE A 102 5.64 8.78 -25.51
C PHE A 102 6.51 7.96 -24.54
N GLY A 103 7.48 7.19 -25.03
CA GLY A 103 8.41 6.43 -24.19
C GLY A 103 8.73 5.03 -24.71
N ILE A 104 9.43 4.28 -23.85
CA ILE A 104 9.91 2.92 -24.14
C ILE A 104 9.12 1.93 -23.29
N VAL A 105 8.63 0.86 -23.92
CA VAL A 105 7.89 -0.21 -23.24
C VAL A 105 8.82 -1.38 -23.00
N PHE A 106 8.81 -1.89 -21.76
CA PHE A 106 9.56 -3.08 -21.36
C PHE A 106 8.61 -4.18 -20.88
N LYS A 107 9.03 -5.43 -21.06
CA LYS A 107 8.46 -6.63 -20.45
C LYS A 107 9.45 -7.17 -19.44
N ALA A 108 8.98 -7.64 -18.30
CA ALA A 108 9.82 -8.25 -17.28
C ALA A 108 9.06 -9.27 -16.44
N ILE A 109 9.80 -10.10 -15.69
CA ILE A 109 9.28 -11.02 -14.69
C ILE A 109 9.41 -10.39 -13.31
N TRP A 110 8.28 -10.22 -12.62
CA TRP A 110 8.24 -9.83 -11.22
C TRP A 110 8.23 -11.07 -10.33
N LYS A 111 9.28 -11.28 -9.53
CA LYS A 111 9.46 -12.53 -8.77
C LYS A 111 8.63 -12.62 -7.49
N GLU A 112 8.42 -11.49 -6.84
CA GLU A 112 7.78 -11.44 -5.52
C GLU A 112 6.26 -11.53 -5.65
N GLY A 113 5.71 -11.12 -6.80
CA GLY A 113 4.27 -11.05 -7.00
C GLY A 113 3.64 -9.92 -6.19
N TYR A 114 2.33 -9.70 -6.38
CA TYR A 114 1.61 -8.61 -5.76
C TYR A 114 1.34 -8.84 -4.28
N ILE A 115 1.24 -7.74 -3.53
CA ILE A 115 0.82 -7.79 -2.12
C ILE A 115 -0.66 -8.20 -2.05
N GLU A 116 -0.93 -9.32 -1.37
CA GLU A 116 -2.27 -9.77 -0.96
C GLU A 116 -2.79 -9.08 0.31
#